data_AF-A0AAJ6BL10-F1
#
_entry.id   AF-A0AAJ6BL10-F1
#
_cell.length_a   1.000
_cell.length_b   1.000
_cell.length_c   1.000
_cell.angle_alpha   90.00
_cell.angle_beta   90.00
_cell.angle_gamma   90.00
#
_symmetry.space_group_name_H-M   'P 1'
#
loop_
_entity.id
_entity.type
_entity.pdbx_description
1 polymer ?
#
loop_
_entity_poly.entity_id
_entity_poly.type
_entity_poly.pdbx_seq_one_letter_code
_entity_poly.pdbx_strand_id
1 'polypeptide(L)'
;MVGNRLAGGDDAATAVRLGGCSGAPIDADWPQAVPQKEALWYQAAAVERQLGLNIGVGAEVQARVRGRRIIAFELAFGFSRLEDAALGTSVDELVDALRNGARIVAHVDRGGLESVESAIHEVADVMPWEALPVDLAEPRICAPVDDAVAVFVVGNVLRDPAFDVAALAARFEAAPDTALLGPMVRRWDGPLTVDLDAVPASLAATALIIRPPVGDASLLMLASFRIWEWLERSITARRLESVLAGRIAAQWSHLADRAQFALRTPVLTAPAIRQAARDTVHRRSLGRLLLAANDAVRPNLGEGAKAAIRATF
;
A
#
# COMPACT_ATOMS: atom_id res chain seq x y z
N MET A 1 42.36 13.76 -22.72
CA MET A 1 41.55 13.44 -21.51
C MET A 1 40.75 14.69 -21.23
N VAL A 2 39.53 14.88 -21.76
CA VAL A 2 38.29 14.10 -21.55
C VAL A 2 37.92 14.11 -20.06
N GLY A 3 36.83 14.80 -19.75
CA GLY A 3 36.26 15.03 -18.41
C GLY A 3 35.08 15.99 -18.55
N ASN A 4 33.91 15.46 -18.91
CA ASN A 4 32.75 16.24 -19.36
C ASN A 4 32.12 17.11 -18.25
N ARG A 5 31.58 18.27 -18.67
CA ARG A 5 30.47 18.95 -18.00
C ARG A 5 29.15 18.53 -18.65
N LEU A 6 28.25 17.95 -17.86
CA LEU A 6 26.77 17.94 -18.00
C LEU A 6 26.28 17.91 -16.54
N ALA A 7 25.46 18.81 -15.97
CA ALA A 7 24.41 19.70 -16.45
C ALA A 7 23.10 18.97 -16.83
N GLY A 8 22.11 19.05 -15.92
CA GLY A 8 20.69 18.75 -16.16
C GLY A 8 20.18 17.43 -15.56
N GLY A 9 19.14 17.50 -14.73
CA GLY A 9 18.41 16.33 -14.22
C GLY A 9 17.81 16.57 -12.83
N ASP A 10 16.59 17.11 -12.76
CA ASP A 10 15.80 17.13 -11.53
C ASP A 10 15.36 15.71 -11.14
N ASP A 11 15.85 15.19 -10.01
CA ASP A 11 15.36 13.94 -9.39
C ASP A 11 15.17 14.11 -7.87
N ALA A 12 14.75 15.31 -7.45
CA ALA A 12 14.45 15.65 -6.06
C ALA A 12 13.02 15.22 -5.66
N ALA A 13 12.72 13.91 -5.66
CA ALA A 13 11.45 13.40 -5.11
C ALA A 13 11.40 11.90 -4.71
N THR A 14 12.46 11.10 -4.83
CA THR A 14 12.35 9.63 -4.63
C THR A 14 13.43 9.05 -3.71
N ALA A 15 13.30 9.29 -2.40
CA ALA A 15 14.07 8.59 -1.38
C ALA A 15 13.35 8.51 -0.01
N VAL A 16 12.15 7.91 0.05
CA VAL A 16 11.63 7.41 1.34
C VAL A 16 12.46 6.19 1.74
N ARG A 17 13.62 6.44 2.37
CA ARG A 17 14.55 5.42 2.87
C ARG A 17 14.24 5.04 4.32
N LEU A 18 12.99 4.69 4.60
CA LEU A 18 12.60 3.99 5.83
C LEU A 18 12.66 2.47 5.60
N GLY A 19 13.85 1.98 5.25
CA GLY A 19 14.14 0.57 5.03
C GLY A 19 14.69 -0.08 6.30
N GLY A 20 14.03 -1.13 6.79
CA GLY A 20 14.42 -1.81 8.03
C GLY A 20 15.59 -2.81 7.89
N CYS A 21 16.20 -3.10 9.03
CA CYS A 21 16.92 -4.35 9.36
C CYS A 21 18.08 -4.80 8.43
N SER A 22 19.33 -4.50 8.81
CA SER A 22 20.38 -5.54 8.99
C SER A 22 21.74 -5.00 9.44
N GLY A 23 22.29 -5.60 10.50
CA GLY A 23 23.64 -6.21 10.44
C GLY A 23 24.90 -5.36 10.30
N ALA A 24 24.87 -4.03 10.40
CA ALA A 24 26.11 -3.28 10.64
C ALA A 24 26.69 -3.69 12.01
N PRO A 25 27.99 -4.01 12.13
CA PRO A 25 28.62 -4.05 13.44
C PRO A 25 28.47 -2.67 14.07
N ILE A 26 28.07 -2.61 15.33
CA ILE A 26 28.06 -1.34 16.07
C ILE A 26 29.53 -0.97 16.25
N ASP A 27 30.00 0.02 15.47
CA ASP A 27 31.34 0.54 15.62
C ASP A 27 31.55 1.00 17.07
N ALA A 28 32.68 0.63 17.66
CA ALA A 28 32.95 0.79 19.09
C ALA A 28 32.98 2.26 19.55
N ASP A 29 33.02 3.20 18.60
CA ASP A 29 33.12 4.64 18.80
C ASP A 29 31.77 5.38 18.75
N TRP A 30 30.63 4.67 18.69
CA TRP A 30 29.31 5.33 18.71
C TRP A 30 29.04 6.02 20.06
N PRO A 31 28.87 7.36 20.10
CA PRO A 31 28.69 8.06 21.36
C PRO A 31 27.26 7.92 21.88
N GLN A 32 27.16 7.45 23.14
CA GLN A 32 26.00 7.52 24.05
C GLN A 32 24.90 6.45 23.97
N ALA A 33 24.14 6.41 25.06
CA ALA A 33 23.28 5.32 25.47
C ALA A 33 21.90 5.38 24.81
N VAL A 34 21.67 4.45 23.87
CA VAL A 34 20.30 4.00 23.57
C VAL A 34 19.65 3.51 24.88
N PRO A 35 18.40 3.89 25.20
CA PRO A 35 17.59 3.20 26.20
C PRO A 35 17.31 1.77 25.70
N GLN A 36 18.29 0.87 25.92
CA GLN A 36 18.40 -0.38 25.18
C GLN A 36 17.13 -1.23 25.26
N LYS A 37 16.46 -1.24 26.41
CA LYS A 37 15.29 -2.08 26.65
C LYS A 37 14.09 -1.59 25.85
N GLU A 38 13.72 -0.32 25.97
CA GLU A 38 12.60 0.27 25.26
C GLU A 38 12.81 0.22 23.73
N ALA A 39 14.01 0.56 23.23
CA ALA A 39 14.34 0.43 21.80
C ALA A 39 14.20 -1.02 21.27
N LEU A 40 14.64 -2.01 22.05
CA LEU A 40 14.46 -3.43 21.73
C LEU A 40 12.98 -3.84 21.67
N TRP A 41 12.08 -3.20 22.44
CA TRP A 41 10.64 -3.47 22.35
C TRP A 41 10.02 -2.95 21.04
N TYR A 42 10.41 -1.76 20.56
CA TYR A 42 10.00 -1.30 19.23
C TYR A 42 10.57 -2.17 18.10
N GLN A 43 11.83 -2.63 18.23
CA GLN A 43 12.41 -3.58 17.28
C GLN A 43 11.71 -4.94 17.31
N ALA A 44 11.35 -5.45 18.49
CA ALA A 44 10.58 -6.68 18.63
C ALA A 44 9.17 -6.55 18.03
N ALA A 45 8.51 -5.40 18.15
CA ALA A 45 7.23 -5.13 17.49
C ALA A 45 7.39 -5.07 15.96
N ALA A 46 8.50 -4.50 15.45
CA ALA A 46 8.81 -4.54 14.03
C ALA A 46 9.06 -5.98 13.51
N VAL A 47 9.68 -6.85 14.31
CA VAL A 47 9.89 -8.27 13.98
C VAL A 47 8.58 -9.08 14.06
N GLU A 48 7.77 -8.89 15.10
CA GLU A 48 6.41 -9.44 15.21
C GLU A 48 5.60 -9.13 13.93
N ARG A 49 5.61 -7.85 13.52
CA ARG A 49 4.97 -7.38 12.29
C ARG A 49 5.58 -8.00 11.02
N GLN A 50 6.91 -8.09 10.90
CA GLN A 50 7.56 -8.71 9.73
C GLN A 50 7.21 -10.19 9.58
N LEU A 51 7.05 -10.91 10.69
CA LEU A 51 6.65 -12.32 10.72
C LEU A 51 5.14 -12.53 10.59
N GLY A 52 4.33 -11.47 10.62
CA GLY A 52 2.86 -11.55 10.54
C GLY A 52 2.23 -12.19 11.79
N LEU A 53 2.92 -12.11 12.93
CA LEU A 53 2.46 -12.67 14.21
C LEU A 53 1.75 -11.60 15.04
N ASN A 54 0.93 -12.03 16.00
CA ASN A 54 0.38 -11.18 17.05
C ASN A 54 0.53 -11.90 18.39
N ILE A 55 1.68 -11.69 19.02
CA ILE A 55 2.04 -12.19 20.36
C ILE A 55 1.93 -11.10 21.43
N GLY A 56 1.51 -9.88 21.04
CA GLY A 56 1.19 -8.76 21.93
C GLY A 56 2.33 -7.75 22.14
N VAL A 57 3.39 -7.76 21.32
CA VAL A 57 4.55 -6.88 21.54
C VAL A 57 4.16 -5.40 21.47
N GLY A 58 3.27 -5.02 20.54
CA GLY A 58 2.77 -3.65 20.42
C GLY A 58 2.05 -3.12 21.68
N ALA A 59 1.28 -3.97 22.39
CA ALA A 59 0.64 -3.59 23.65
C ALA A 59 1.67 -3.46 24.80
N GLU A 60 2.64 -4.36 24.82
CA GLU A 60 3.72 -4.37 25.82
C GLU A 60 4.68 -3.18 25.65
N VAL A 61 4.91 -2.69 24.42
CA VAL A 61 5.56 -1.39 24.16
C VAL A 61 4.81 -0.28 24.92
N GLN A 62 3.51 -0.11 24.67
CA GLN A 62 2.72 0.96 25.30
C GLN A 62 2.73 0.86 26.84
N ALA A 63 2.62 -0.35 27.40
CA ALA A 63 2.65 -0.58 28.84
C ALA A 63 4.03 -0.28 29.48
N ARG A 64 5.14 -0.51 28.76
CA ARG A 64 6.50 -0.36 29.28
C ARG A 64 7.04 1.06 29.25
N VAL A 65 6.76 1.82 28.19
CA VAL A 65 7.37 3.16 28.06
C VAL A 65 6.67 4.18 29.00
N ARG A 66 5.43 3.89 29.44
CA ARG A 66 4.70 4.58 30.54
C ARG A 66 4.58 6.10 30.34
N GLY A 67 4.16 6.53 29.16
CA GLY A 67 3.99 7.94 28.80
C GLY A 67 5.26 8.60 28.26
N ARG A 68 6.45 8.12 28.63
CA ARG A 68 7.70 8.47 27.91
C ARG A 68 7.67 7.85 26.51
N ARG A 69 8.49 8.37 25.60
CA ARG A 69 8.54 8.00 24.17
C ARG A 69 9.93 8.27 23.58
N ILE A 70 10.40 7.46 22.62
CA ILE A 70 11.69 7.67 21.93
C ILE A 70 11.41 8.09 20.48
N ILE A 71 11.80 9.31 20.11
CA ILE A 71 11.23 10.01 18.94
C ILE A 71 11.39 9.22 17.63
N ALA A 72 12.60 8.76 17.28
CA ALA A 72 12.82 8.03 16.02
C ALA A 72 12.12 6.65 15.96
N PHE A 73 12.04 5.93 17.08
CA PHE A 73 11.32 4.66 17.11
C PHE A 73 9.80 4.86 17.03
N GLU A 74 9.28 5.93 17.62
CA GLU A 74 7.85 6.30 17.52
C GLU A 74 7.46 6.82 16.14
N LEU A 75 8.36 7.44 15.39
CA LEU A 75 8.14 7.76 13.97
C LEU A 75 7.92 6.46 13.17
N ALA A 76 8.86 5.51 13.28
CA ALA A 76 8.77 4.21 12.60
C ALA A 76 7.57 3.37 13.06
N PHE A 77 7.26 3.41 14.36
CA PHE A 77 6.10 2.73 14.95
C PHE A 77 4.77 3.38 14.53
N GLY A 78 4.73 4.72 14.43
CA GLY A 78 3.57 5.47 13.96
C GLY A 78 3.18 5.13 12.53
N PHE A 79 4.15 5.02 11.61
CA PHE A 79 3.90 4.50 10.26
C PHE A 79 3.49 3.02 10.27
N SER A 80 4.09 2.19 11.13
CA SER A 80 3.71 0.77 11.26
C SER A 80 2.25 0.61 11.74
N ARG A 81 1.79 1.46 12.67
CA ARG A 81 0.39 1.50 13.12
C ARG A 81 -0.59 1.86 11.98
N LEU A 82 -0.19 2.67 11.02
CA LEU A 82 -1.01 2.96 9.84
C LEU A 82 -1.15 1.72 8.94
N GLU A 83 -0.07 0.95 8.74
CA GLU A 83 -0.15 -0.33 8.03
C GLU A 83 -1.05 -1.34 8.74
N ASP A 84 -0.89 -1.49 10.07
CA ASP A 84 -1.67 -2.46 10.84
C ASP A 84 -3.16 -2.07 10.88
N ALA A 85 -3.46 -0.78 11.05
CA ALA A 85 -4.84 -0.27 10.99
C ALA A 85 -5.44 -0.41 9.58
N ALA A 86 -4.65 -0.18 8.51
CA ALA A 86 -5.08 -0.42 7.13
C ALA A 86 -5.36 -1.90 6.84
N LEU A 87 -4.71 -2.83 7.54
CA LEU A 87 -5.00 -4.26 7.41
C LEU A 87 -6.12 -4.73 8.35
N GLY A 88 -6.46 -3.95 9.37
CA GLY A 88 -7.47 -4.26 10.38
C GLY A 88 -8.91 -4.21 9.86
N THR A 89 -9.84 -4.16 10.81
CA THR A 89 -11.29 -4.03 10.59
C THR A 89 -11.89 -2.83 11.31
N SER A 90 -11.14 -2.19 12.22
CA SER A 90 -11.58 -1.03 12.98
C SER A 90 -11.39 0.27 12.19
N VAL A 91 -12.49 0.94 11.87
CA VAL A 91 -12.47 2.24 11.18
C VAL A 91 -11.87 3.33 12.07
N ASP A 92 -12.09 3.27 13.39
CA ASP A 92 -11.58 4.27 14.33
C ASP A 92 -10.05 4.17 14.48
N GLU A 93 -9.51 2.94 14.50
CA GLU A 93 -8.06 2.73 14.50
C GLU A 93 -7.41 3.25 13.21
N LEU A 94 -8.07 3.07 12.05
CA LEU A 94 -7.61 3.64 10.78
C LEU A 94 -7.62 5.17 10.81
N VAL A 95 -8.72 5.79 11.23
CA VAL A 95 -8.85 7.25 11.34
C VAL A 95 -7.75 7.83 12.24
N ASP A 96 -7.52 7.24 13.41
CA ASP A 96 -6.51 7.73 14.35
C ASP A 96 -5.07 7.50 13.84
N ALA A 97 -4.83 6.39 13.13
CA ALA A 97 -3.53 6.15 12.51
C ALA A 97 -3.24 7.11 11.33
N LEU A 98 -4.25 7.42 10.51
CA LEU A 98 -4.16 8.43 9.43
C LEU A 98 -3.83 9.82 9.99
N ARG A 99 -4.56 10.25 11.04
CA ARG A 99 -4.30 11.51 11.77
C ARG A 99 -2.89 11.58 12.33
N ASN A 100 -2.42 10.49 12.94
CA ASN A 100 -1.07 10.41 13.51
C ASN A 100 0.00 10.44 12.42
N GLY A 101 -0.19 9.70 11.31
CA GLY A 101 0.70 9.72 10.15
C GLY A 101 0.84 11.11 9.51
N ALA A 102 -0.27 11.84 9.38
CA ALA A 102 -0.28 13.21 8.88
C ALA A 102 0.54 14.16 9.76
N ARG A 103 0.32 14.11 11.08
CA ARG A 103 1.10 14.90 12.06
C ARG A 103 2.59 14.55 12.03
N ILE A 104 2.91 13.27 11.92
CA ILE A 104 4.29 12.77 11.80
C ILE A 104 4.98 13.39 10.58
N VAL A 105 4.37 13.34 9.40
CA VAL A 105 4.99 13.91 8.19
C VAL A 105 5.07 15.44 8.28
N ALA A 106 4.02 16.11 8.77
CA ALA A 106 4.04 17.55 9.00
C ALA A 106 5.12 18.00 10.01
N HIS A 107 5.56 17.12 10.91
CA HIS A 107 6.68 17.36 11.81
C HIS A 107 8.03 17.18 11.11
N VAL A 108 8.22 16.04 10.42
CA VAL A 108 9.43 15.75 9.64
C VAL A 108 9.68 16.83 8.59
N ASP A 109 8.64 17.35 7.94
CA ASP A 109 8.76 18.42 6.95
C ASP A 109 9.15 19.78 7.52
N ARG A 110 8.89 20.04 8.80
CA ARG A 110 9.28 21.30 9.47
C ARG A 110 10.71 21.29 10.00
N GLY A 111 11.24 20.12 10.37
CA GLY A 111 12.61 19.96 10.88
C GLY A 111 13.60 19.34 9.89
N GLY A 112 13.12 18.75 8.79
CA GLY A 112 13.89 17.94 7.87
C GLY A 112 14.16 16.52 8.39
N LEU A 113 14.74 15.67 7.54
CA LEU A 113 15.24 14.36 7.95
C LEU A 113 16.37 14.48 8.98
N GLU A 114 17.19 15.54 8.88
CA GLU A 114 18.29 15.81 9.82
C GLU A 114 17.79 16.03 11.27
N SER A 115 16.61 16.63 11.48
CA SER A 115 16.06 16.73 12.84
C SER A 115 15.68 15.37 13.40
N VAL A 116 15.16 14.46 12.58
CA VAL A 116 14.85 13.07 12.98
C VAL A 116 16.11 12.34 13.40
N GLU A 117 17.20 12.48 12.62
CA GLU A 117 18.50 11.86 12.94
C GLU A 117 19.09 12.44 14.23
N SER A 118 18.99 13.75 14.45
CA SER A 118 19.42 14.39 15.71
C SER A 118 18.60 13.96 16.93
N ALA A 119 17.34 13.57 16.73
CA ALA A 119 16.40 13.18 17.78
C ALA A 119 16.32 11.67 18.04
N ILE A 120 17.17 10.83 17.43
CA ILE A 120 17.14 9.36 17.59
C ILE A 120 17.22 8.91 19.06
N HIS A 121 17.88 9.71 19.90
CA HIS A 121 18.12 9.41 21.31
C HIS A 121 17.29 10.28 22.28
N GLU A 122 16.43 11.16 21.78
CA GLU A 122 15.61 12.02 22.62
C GLU A 122 14.43 11.25 23.25
N VAL A 123 14.25 11.41 24.55
CA VAL A 123 13.14 10.84 25.32
C VAL A 123 12.18 11.97 25.70
N ALA A 124 10.94 11.89 25.22
CA ALA A 124 9.91 12.89 25.45
C ALA A 124 8.69 12.30 26.17
N ASP A 125 8.00 13.08 26.99
CA ASP A 125 6.73 12.68 27.65
C ASP A 125 5.50 12.89 26.76
N VAL A 126 5.64 13.69 25.69
CA VAL A 126 4.60 14.06 24.71
C VAL A 126 5.29 14.13 23.35
N MET A 127 4.69 13.62 22.28
CA MET A 127 5.35 13.71 20.96
C MET A 127 5.30 15.15 20.43
N PRO A 128 6.38 15.66 19.82
CA PRO A 128 6.41 17.03 19.30
C PRO A 128 5.38 17.28 18.19
N TRP A 129 4.84 16.22 17.59
CA TRP A 129 3.79 16.29 16.57
C TRP A 129 2.35 16.22 17.09
N GLU A 130 2.09 15.88 18.36
CA GLU A 130 0.72 15.72 18.87
C GLU A 130 -0.08 17.04 18.87
N ALA A 131 0.60 18.17 19.03
CA ALA A 131 0.03 19.51 18.94
C ALA A 131 -0.09 20.04 17.49
N LEU A 132 0.36 19.29 16.48
CA LEU A 132 0.30 19.74 15.09
C LEU A 132 -1.11 19.59 14.49
N PRO A 133 -1.51 20.52 13.60
CA PRO A 133 -2.73 20.37 12.83
C PRO A 133 -2.66 19.11 11.97
N VAL A 134 -3.80 18.46 11.78
CA VAL A 134 -3.99 17.39 10.79
C VAL A 134 -4.41 18.04 9.49
N ASP A 135 -3.66 17.80 8.41
CA ASP A 135 -4.05 18.17 7.06
C ASP A 135 -3.85 16.97 6.13
N LEU A 136 -4.93 16.22 5.88
CA LEU A 136 -4.92 15.05 4.98
C LEU A 136 -4.92 15.42 3.49
N ALA A 137 -4.96 16.72 3.13
CA ALA A 137 -4.85 17.19 1.76
C ALA A 137 -3.40 17.57 1.36
N GLU A 138 -2.44 17.52 2.28
CA GLU A 138 -1.03 17.79 1.99
C GLU A 138 -0.49 16.77 0.95
N PRO A 139 -0.06 17.21 -0.25
CA PRO A 139 0.30 16.31 -1.36
C PRO A 139 1.33 15.24 -1.01
N ARG A 140 2.23 15.51 -0.06
CA ARG A 140 3.25 14.54 0.40
C ARG A 140 2.67 13.34 1.15
N ILE A 141 1.49 13.46 1.74
CA ILE A 141 0.82 12.36 2.45
C ILE A 141 -0.39 11.78 1.73
N CYS A 142 -0.93 12.46 0.71
CA CYS A 142 -2.04 11.91 -0.07
C CYS A 142 -1.74 10.50 -0.58
N ALA A 143 -0.59 10.24 -1.21
CA ALA A 143 -0.29 8.90 -1.74
C ALA A 143 -0.21 7.78 -0.66
N PRO A 144 0.46 7.95 0.49
CA PRO A 144 0.35 7.00 1.62
C PRO A 144 -1.06 6.85 2.21
N VAL A 145 -1.84 7.94 2.29
CA VAL A 145 -3.23 7.94 2.78
C VAL A 145 -4.13 7.15 1.82
N ASP A 146 -4.01 7.42 0.52
CA ASP A 146 -4.70 6.71 -0.56
C ASP A 146 -4.38 5.21 -0.53
N ASP A 147 -3.11 4.83 -0.31
CA ASP A 147 -2.67 3.45 -0.20
C ASP A 147 -3.27 2.74 1.03
N ALA A 148 -3.24 3.39 2.20
CA ALA A 148 -3.81 2.86 3.43
C ALA A 148 -5.34 2.69 3.34
N VAL A 149 -6.05 3.69 2.81
CA VAL A 149 -7.50 3.62 2.55
C VAL A 149 -7.80 2.54 1.51
N ALA A 150 -6.99 2.42 0.44
CA ALA A 150 -7.12 1.34 -0.54
C ALA A 150 -7.03 -0.03 0.15
N VAL A 151 -5.91 -0.32 0.83
CA VAL A 151 -5.68 -1.59 1.52
C VAL A 151 -6.82 -1.92 2.49
N PHE A 152 -7.33 -0.93 3.24
CA PHE A 152 -8.43 -1.13 4.18
C PHE A 152 -9.73 -1.54 3.50
N VAL A 153 -10.16 -0.81 2.46
CA VAL A 153 -11.41 -1.14 1.77
C VAL A 153 -11.26 -2.43 0.96
N VAL A 154 -10.10 -2.70 0.34
CA VAL A 154 -9.82 -4.01 -0.30
C VAL A 154 -9.93 -5.12 0.74
N GLY A 155 -9.19 -5.01 1.84
CA GLY A 155 -9.06 -6.05 2.86
C GLY A 155 -10.40 -6.37 3.52
N ASN A 156 -11.22 -5.36 3.81
CA ASN A 156 -12.53 -5.58 4.39
C ASN A 156 -13.52 -6.18 3.39
N VAL A 157 -13.61 -5.67 2.15
CA VAL A 157 -14.54 -6.22 1.14
C VAL A 157 -14.15 -7.64 0.68
N LEU A 158 -12.87 -8.00 0.71
CA LEU A 158 -12.42 -9.38 0.45
C LEU A 158 -12.75 -10.36 1.59
N ARG A 159 -12.89 -9.89 2.83
CA ARG A 159 -13.29 -10.70 3.99
C ARG A 159 -14.81 -10.79 4.13
N ASP A 160 -15.48 -9.68 3.92
CA ASP A 160 -16.94 -9.53 3.97
C ASP A 160 -17.44 -8.81 2.70
N PRO A 161 -18.01 -9.55 1.72
CA PRO A 161 -18.60 -8.97 0.52
C PRO A 161 -19.79 -8.04 0.78
N ALA A 162 -20.36 -8.04 2.00
CA ALA A 162 -21.44 -7.14 2.42
C ALA A 162 -20.93 -5.90 3.19
N PHE A 163 -19.61 -5.69 3.28
CA PHE A 163 -19.02 -4.54 3.94
C PHE A 163 -19.55 -3.22 3.36
N ASP A 164 -20.19 -2.41 4.23
CA ASP A 164 -20.89 -1.18 3.84
C ASP A 164 -19.91 -0.02 3.60
N VAL A 165 -19.51 0.12 2.34
CA VAL A 165 -18.58 1.18 1.92
C VAL A 165 -19.24 2.56 1.93
N ALA A 166 -20.57 2.64 1.81
CA ALA A 166 -21.31 3.90 1.92
C ALA A 166 -21.29 4.44 3.36
N ALA A 167 -21.47 3.56 4.34
CA ALA A 167 -21.36 3.89 5.76
C ALA A 167 -19.93 4.30 6.15
N LEU A 168 -18.90 3.63 5.60
CA LEU A 168 -17.50 4.05 5.78
C LEU A 168 -17.27 5.47 5.25
N ALA A 169 -17.71 5.77 4.02
CA ALA A 169 -17.58 7.10 3.43
C ALA A 169 -18.31 8.17 4.25
N ALA A 170 -19.55 7.89 4.69
CA ALA A 170 -20.32 8.79 5.53
C ALA A 170 -19.64 9.06 6.89
N ARG A 171 -18.92 8.07 7.45
CA ARG A 171 -18.16 8.22 8.70
C ARG A 171 -16.94 9.12 8.54
N PHE A 172 -16.27 9.09 7.39
CA PHE A 172 -15.22 10.07 7.05
C PHE A 172 -15.81 11.48 6.83
N GLU A 173 -16.91 11.61 6.09
CA GLU A 173 -17.59 12.89 5.83
C GLU A 173 -18.12 13.58 7.10
N ALA A 174 -18.42 12.81 8.15
CA ALA A 174 -18.88 13.35 9.43
C ALA A 174 -17.82 14.10 10.23
N ALA A 175 -16.52 13.94 9.93
CA ALA A 175 -15.41 14.56 10.65
C ALA A 175 -14.66 15.56 9.74
N PRO A 176 -14.55 16.86 10.09
CA PRO A 176 -13.96 17.88 9.22
C PRO A 176 -12.53 17.58 8.73
N ASP A 177 -11.76 16.85 9.52
CA ASP A 177 -10.37 16.50 9.25
C ASP A 177 -10.19 15.25 8.36
N THR A 178 -11.23 14.44 8.19
CA THR A 178 -11.22 13.27 7.28
C THR A 178 -12.24 13.35 6.15
N ALA A 179 -13.06 14.40 6.08
CA ALA A 179 -14.15 14.54 5.12
C ALA A 179 -13.74 14.41 3.64
N LEU A 180 -12.50 14.80 3.29
CA LEU A 180 -11.96 14.64 1.93
C LEU A 180 -11.79 13.18 1.49
N LEU A 181 -11.72 12.22 2.42
CA LEU A 181 -11.60 10.79 2.13
C LEU A 181 -12.94 10.16 1.69
N GLY A 182 -14.07 10.73 2.13
CA GLY A 182 -15.41 10.21 1.81
C GLY A 182 -15.65 10.06 0.30
N PRO A 183 -15.45 11.11 -0.52
CA PRO A 183 -15.57 11.03 -1.97
C PRO A 183 -14.66 10.00 -2.65
N MET A 184 -13.49 9.69 -2.08
CA MET A 184 -12.60 8.62 -2.59
C MET A 184 -13.23 7.25 -2.32
N VAL A 185 -13.77 7.05 -1.11
CA VAL A 185 -14.38 5.79 -0.66
C VAL A 185 -15.71 5.54 -1.37
N ARG A 186 -16.57 6.54 -1.60
CA ARG A 186 -17.87 6.36 -2.30
C ARG A 186 -17.77 5.76 -3.70
N ARG A 187 -16.63 5.89 -4.38
CA ARG A 187 -16.42 5.27 -5.72
C ARG A 187 -16.37 3.73 -5.67
N TRP A 188 -16.27 3.15 -4.48
CA TRP A 188 -16.40 1.73 -4.22
C TRP A 188 -17.83 1.28 -3.88
N ASP A 189 -18.79 2.19 -3.83
CA ASP A 189 -20.20 1.89 -3.57
C ASP A 189 -20.99 1.74 -4.89
N GLY A 190 -20.78 2.69 -5.81
CA GLY A 190 -21.49 2.75 -7.10
C GLY A 190 -21.02 1.78 -8.20
N PRO A 191 -21.72 1.77 -9.36
CA PRO A 191 -21.21 1.20 -10.60
C PRO A 191 -20.05 2.05 -11.15
N LEU A 192 -19.04 1.38 -11.71
CA LEU A 192 -17.82 2.04 -12.16
C LEU A 192 -18.05 2.87 -13.42
N THR A 193 -17.88 4.19 -13.29
CA THR A 193 -17.88 5.13 -14.41
C THR A 193 -16.57 5.05 -15.19
N VAL A 194 -16.62 5.39 -16.48
CA VAL A 194 -15.43 5.41 -17.35
C VAL A 194 -14.48 6.56 -16.99
N ASP A 195 -15.03 7.66 -16.46
CA ASP A 195 -14.25 8.78 -15.91
C ASP A 195 -13.67 8.41 -14.54
N LEU A 196 -12.35 8.22 -14.51
CA LEU A 196 -11.55 7.78 -13.37
C LEU A 196 -10.36 8.72 -13.10
N ASP A 197 -10.22 9.81 -13.87
CA ASP A 197 -9.00 10.61 -13.93
C ASP A 197 -8.66 11.33 -12.60
N ALA A 198 -9.68 11.57 -11.77
CA ALA A 198 -9.55 12.19 -10.46
C ALA A 198 -9.20 11.21 -9.32
N VAL A 199 -8.71 10.00 -9.62
CA VAL A 199 -8.47 8.94 -8.61
C VAL A 199 -7.16 8.19 -8.90
N PRO A 200 -6.38 7.80 -7.86
CA PRO A 200 -5.33 6.81 -8.00
C PRO A 200 -5.78 5.56 -8.78
N ALA A 201 -5.04 5.21 -9.83
CA ALA A 201 -5.39 4.10 -10.71
C ALA A 201 -5.49 2.73 -9.99
N SER A 202 -4.85 2.58 -8.83
CA SER A 202 -4.94 1.40 -7.94
C SER A 202 -6.34 1.20 -7.34
N LEU A 203 -6.99 2.27 -6.89
CA LEU A 203 -8.35 2.24 -6.33
C LEU A 203 -9.36 1.80 -7.39
N ALA A 204 -9.34 2.47 -8.55
CA ALA A 204 -10.21 2.15 -9.67
C ALA A 204 -10.01 0.71 -10.18
N ALA A 205 -8.76 0.28 -10.33
CA ALA A 205 -8.41 -1.07 -10.72
C ALA A 205 -8.93 -2.12 -9.72
N THR A 206 -8.86 -1.85 -8.42
CA THR A 206 -9.29 -2.86 -7.44
C THR A 206 -10.81 -2.96 -7.33
N ALA A 207 -11.54 -1.84 -7.45
CA ALA A 207 -12.98 -1.87 -7.60
C ALA A 207 -13.42 -2.73 -8.81
N LEU A 208 -12.71 -2.63 -9.96
CA LEU A 208 -12.93 -3.44 -11.16
C LEU A 208 -12.65 -4.95 -10.98
N ILE A 209 -11.84 -5.37 -10.01
CA ILE A 209 -11.59 -6.80 -9.72
C ILE A 209 -12.57 -7.36 -8.68
N ILE A 210 -13.01 -6.52 -7.75
CA ILE A 210 -13.98 -6.89 -6.72
C ILE A 210 -15.37 -6.99 -7.32
N ARG A 211 -15.86 -5.94 -8.01
CA ARG A 211 -17.14 -5.90 -8.73
C ARG A 211 -16.92 -5.68 -10.23
N PRO A 212 -16.45 -6.70 -10.98
CA PRO A 212 -16.13 -6.57 -12.40
C PRO A 212 -17.39 -6.28 -13.24
N PRO A 213 -17.31 -5.34 -14.20
CA PRO A 213 -18.32 -5.23 -15.24
C PRO A 213 -18.31 -6.51 -16.09
N VAL A 214 -19.49 -6.93 -16.54
CA VAL A 214 -19.67 -8.23 -17.19
C VAL A 214 -18.99 -8.25 -18.56
N GLY A 215 -17.94 -9.07 -18.68
CA GLY A 215 -17.41 -9.52 -19.96
C GLY A 215 -16.44 -8.57 -20.68
N ASP A 216 -15.88 -7.54 -20.03
CA ASP A 216 -14.83 -6.71 -20.65
C ASP A 216 -13.43 -7.24 -20.32
N ALA A 217 -12.82 -7.93 -21.27
CA ALA A 217 -11.47 -8.48 -21.13
C ALA A 217 -10.37 -7.40 -21.12
N SER A 218 -10.58 -6.30 -21.82
CA SER A 218 -9.59 -5.21 -21.92
C SER A 218 -9.55 -4.38 -20.64
N LEU A 219 -10.72 -4.14 -20.04
CA LEU A 219 -10.83 -3.51 -18.74
C LEU A 219 -10.32 -4.42 -17.61
N LEU A 220 -10.57 -5.73 -17.70
CA LEU A 220 -9.95 -6.72 -16.81
C LEU A 220 -8.42 -6.75 -16.93
N MET A 221 -7.87 -6.64 -18.14
CA MET A 221 -6.42 -6.50 -18.37
C MET A 221 -5.85 -5.24 -17.71
N LEU A 222 -6.48 -4.09 -17.94
CA LEU A 222 -6.05 -2.82 -17.36
C LEU A 222 -6.07 -2.88 -15.82
N ALA A 223 -7.17 -3.37 -15.23
CA ALA A 223 -7.30 -3.54 -13.79
C ALA A 223 -6.25 -4.50 -13.21
N SER A 224 -6.07 -5.65 -13.85
CA SER A 224 -5.08 -6.65 -13.43
C SER A 224 -3.64 -6.12 -13.50
N PHE A 225 -3.31 -5.34 -14.54
CA PHE A 225 -1.99 -4.69 -14.68
C PHE A 225 -1.76 -3.62 -13.62
N ARG A 226 -2.75 -2.74 -13.36
CA ARG A 226 -2.65 -1.69 -12.33
C ARG A 226 -2.53 -2.26 -10.92
N ILE A 227 -3.21 -3.37 -10.61
CA ILE A 227 -3.01 -4.08 -9.33
C ILE A 227 -1.64 -4.72 -9.27
N TRP A 228 -1.14 -5.29 -10.35
CA TRP A 228 0.23 -5.81 -10.39
C TRP A 228 1.27 -4.69 -10.15
N GLU A 229 1.14 -3.51 -10.78
CA GLU A 229 1.98 -2.34 -10.49
C GLU A 229 1.87 -1.87 -9.02
N TRP A 230 0.66 -1.89 -8.46
CA TRP A 230 0.40 -1.50 -7.08
C TRP A 230 1.08 -2.45 -6.08
N LEU A 231 0.96 -3.76 -6.31
CA LEU A 231 1.64 -4.82 -5.55
C LEU A 231 3.17 -4.83 -5.76
N GLU A 232 3.70 -4.21 -6.82
CA GLU A 232 5.14 -3.97 -6.98
C GLU A 232 5.62 -2.83 -6.07
N ARG A 233 4.78 -1.81 -5.82
CA ARG A 233 5.16 -0.56 -5.14
C ARG A 233 4.84 -0.51 -3.65
N SER A 234 3.69 -1.02 -3.20
CA SER A 234 3.27 -0.97 -1.79
C SER A 234 3.60 -2.26 -1.03
N ILE A 235 4.37 -2.14 0.05
CA ILE A 235 4.69 -3.26 0.97
C ILE A 235 3.41 -3.74 1.68
N THR A 236 2.54 -2.81 2.07
CA THR A 236 1.27 -3.09 2.75
C THR A 236 0.32 -3.85 1.83
N ALA A 237 0.16 -3.39 0.58
CA ALA A 237 -0.70 -4.05 -0.41
C ALA A 237 -0.25 -5.48 -0.72
N ARG A 238 1.05 -5.78 -0.68
CA ARG A 238 1.58 -7.15 -0.88
C ARG A 238 1.04 -8.16 0.13
N ARG A 239 0.58 -7.74 1.31
CA ARG A 239 -0.08 -8.64 2.28
C ARG A 239 -1.44 -9.15 1.80
N LEU A 240 -2.02 -8.52 0.77
CA LEU A 240 -3.24 -8.95 0.08
C LEU A 240 -2.93 -9.75 -1.21
N GLU A 241 -1.66 -9.99 -1.57
CA GLU A 241 -1.29 -10.46 -2.91
C GLU A 241 -1.92 -11.80 -3.30
N SER A 242 -2.05 -12.74 -2.36
CA SER A 242 -2.57 -14.09 -2.63
C SER A 242 -4.06 -14.08 -2.90
N VAL A 243 -4.82 -13.31 -2.12
CA VAL A 243 -6.27 -13.17 -2.26
C VAL A 243 -6.61 -12.38 -3.53
N LEU A 244 -5.87 -11.29 -3.82
CA LEU A 244 -6.02 -10.52 -5.06
C LEU A 244 -5.63 -11.35 -6.30
N ALA A 245 -4.51 -12.05 -6.27
CA ALA A 245 -4.08 -12.92 -7.38
C ALA A 245 -5.12 -14.03 -7.65
N GLY A 246 -5.63 -14.69 -6.61
CA GLY A 246 -6.70 -15.68 -6.72
C GLY A 246 -8.00 -15.11 -7.27
N ARG A 247 -8.41 -13.91 -6.84
CA ARG A 247 -9.60 -13.22 -7.37
C ARG A 247 -9.43 -12.88 -8.85
N ILE A 248 -8.27 -12.35 -9.26
CA ILE A 248 -7.97 -12.03 -10.66
C ILE A 248 -7.94 -13.30 -11.52
N ALA A 249 -7.29 -14.37 -11.04
CA ALA A 249 -7.25 -15.67 -11.71
C ALA A 249 -8.64 -16.27 -11.93
N ALA A 250 -9.53 -16.14 -10.94
CA ALA A 250 -10.93 -16.57 -11.07
C ALA A 250 -11.68 -15.78 -12.16
N GLN A 251 -11.48 -14.46 -12.27
CA GLN A 251 -12.10 -13.66 -13.33
C GLN A 251 -11.58 -14.04 -14.72
N TRP A 252 -10.27 -14.19 -14.89
CA TRP A 252 -9.68 -14.65 -16.16
C TRP A 252 -10.13 -16.06 -16.56
N SER A 253 -10.25 -16.96 -15.58
CA SER A 253 -10.78 -18.32 -15.81
C SER A 253 -12.25 -18.26 -16.26
N HIS A 254 -13.09 -17.51 -15.54
CA HIS A 254 -14.50 -17.31 -15.91
C HIS A 254 -14.65 -16.75 -17.33
N LEU A 255 -13.83 -15.76 -17.70
CA LEU A 255 -13.86 -15.14 -19.01
C LEU A 255 -13.43 -16.15 -20.11
N ALA A 256 -12.35 -16.91 -19.87
CA ALA A 256 -11.86 -17.94 -20.78
C ALA A 256 -12.79 -19.18 -20.91
N ASP A 257 -13.61 -19.50 -19.90
CA ASP A 257 -14.55 -20.62 -19.95
C ASP A 257 -15.96 -20.23 -20.41
N ARG A 258 -16.46 -19.03 -20.07
CA ARG A 258 -17.87 -18.65 -20.25
C ARG A 258 -18.13 -17.40 -21.08
N ALA A 259 -17.17 -16.48 -21.18
CA ALA A 259 -17.31 -15.22 -21.93
C ALA A 259 -16.34 -15.14 -23.11
N GLN A 260 -16.10 -16.28 -23.79
CA GLN A 260 -15.06 -16.41 -24.81
C GLN A 260 -15.14 -15.36 -25.94
N PHE A 261 -16.33 -14.86 -26.29
CA PHE A 261 -16.48 -13.80 -27.31
C PHE A 261 -15.82 -12.46 -26.94
N ALA A 262 -15.52 -12.23 -25.66
CA ALA A 262 -14.73 -11.08 -25.21
C ALA A 262 -13.23 -11.25 -25.46
N LEU A 263 -12.76 -12.47 -25.74
CA LEU A 263 -11.36 -12.75 -26.09
C LEU A 263 -11.16 -12.71 -27.61
N ARG A 264 -10.01 -12.19 -28.01
CA ARG A 264 -9.49 -12.35 -29.37
C ARG A 264 -8.95 -13.76 -29.54
N THR A 265 -9.36 -14.41 -30.64
CA THR A 265 -8.98 -15.78 -31.01
C THR A 265 -9.08 -16.78 -29.84
N PRO A 266 -10.27 -17.01 -29.25
CA PRO A 266 -10.42 -17.72 -27.97
C PRO A 266 -9.86 -19.14 -28.00
N VAL A 267 -9.97 -19.82 -29.15
CA VAL A 267 -9.43 -21.17 -29.38
C VAL A 267 -7.92 -21.24 -29.13
N LEU A 268 -7.18 -20.16 -29.41
CA LEU A 268 -5.73 -20.07 -29.22
C LEU A 268 -5.36 -19.53 -27.83
N THR A 269 -6.13 -18.55 -27.32
CA THR A 269 -5.76 -17.79 -26.11
C THR A 269 -6.35 -18.35 -24.82
N ALA A 270 -7.59 -18.85 -24.83
CA ALA A 270 -8.25 -19.40 -23.64
C ALA A 270 -7.53 -20.61 -23.01
N PRO A 271 -6.87 -21.54 -23.75
CA PRO A 271 -6.06 -22.60 -23.14
C PRO A 271 -4.89 -22.04 -22.31
N ALA A 272 -4.15 -21.06 -22.84
CA ALA A 272 -3.00 -20.46 -22.16
C ALA A 272 -3.43 -19.66 -20.92
N ILE A 273 -4.52 -18.88 -21.04
CA ILE A 273 -5.10 -18.12 -19.92
C ILE A 273 -5.52 -19.06 -18.79
N ARG A 274 -6.24 -20.16 -19.11
CA ARG A 274 -6.71 -21.12 -18.08
C ARG A 274 -5.57 -21.84 -17.39
N GLN A 275 -4.50 -22.18 -18.10
CA GLN A 275 -3.32 -22.77 -17.47
C GLN A 275 -2.66 -21.76 -16.54
N ALA A 276 -2.34 -20.56 -17.02
CA ALA A 276 -1.70 -19.53 -16.20
C ALA A 276 -2.55 -19.11 -14.98
N ALA A 277 -3.88 -19.10 -15.10
CA ALA A 277 -4.78 -18.79 -14.00
C ALA A 277 -4.78 -19.87 -12.91
N ARG A 278 -4.69 -21.16 -13.26
CA ARG A 278 -4.54 -22.25 -12.26
C ARG A 278 -3.24 -22.12 -11.47
N ASP A 279 -2.18 -21.67 -12.13
CA ASP A 279 -0.86 -21.50 -11.54
C ASP A 279 -0.70 -20.13 -10.82
N THR A 280 -1.76 -19.33 -10.71
CA THR A 280 -1.71 -17.97 -10.15
C THR A 280 -2.08 -17.94 -8.66
N VAL A 281 -1.05 -17.79 -7.82
CA VAL A 281 -1.14 -17.71 -6.34
C VAL A 281 -0.48 -16.48 -5.72
N HIS A 282 0.39 -15.77 -6.44
CA HIS A 282 1.10 -14.59 -5.94
C HIS A 282 1.42 -13.59 -7.08
N ARG A 283 2.00 -12.42 -6.74
CA ARG A 283 2.28 -11.33 -7.70
C ARG A 283 3.08 -11.76 -8.95
N ARG A 284 4.13 -12.58 -8.79
CA ARG A 284 4.94 -13.08 -9.94
C ARG A 284 4.14 -13.96 -10.92
N SER A 285 3.24 -14.81 -10.43
CA SER A 285 2.39 -15.67 -11.27
C SER A 285 1.26 -14.87 -11.91
N LEU A 286 0.73 -13.85 -11.23
CA LEU A 286 -0.17 -12.86 -11.84
C LEU A 286 0.48 -12.18 -13.05
N GLY A 287 1.78 -11.84 -12.97
CA GLY A 287 2.56 -11.37 -14.12
C GLY A 287 2.55 -12.35 -15.31
N ARG A 288 2.69 -13.66 -15.05
CA ARG A 288 2.61 -14.70 -16.10
C ARG A 288 1.21 -14.80 -16.70
N LEU A 289 0.16 -14.67 -15.89
CA LEU A 289 -1.23 -14.60 -16.35
C LEU A 289 -1.47 -13.39 -17.27
N LEU A 290 -0.94 -12.21 -16.92
CA LEU A 290 -1.01 -11.02 -17.78
C LEU A 290 -0.34 -11.25 -19.13
N LEU A 291 0.84 -11.88 -19.15
CA LEU A 291 1.54 -12.22 -20.40
C LEU A 291 0.76 -13.25 -21.24
N ALA A 292 0.15 -14.26 -20.61
CA ALA A 292 -0.68 -15.26 -21.30
C ALA A 292 -1.98 -14.68 -21.88
N ALA A 293 -2.58 -13.69 -21.19
CA ALA A 293 -3.79 -13.01 -21.63
C ALA A 293 -3.53 -11.86 -22.62
N ASN A 294 -2.30 -11.40 -22.76
CA ASN A 294 -1.93 -10.18 -23.52
C ASN A 294 -2.47 -10.15 -24.95
N ASP A 295 -2.34 -11.25 -25.69
CA ASP A 295 -2.69 -11.30 -27.12
C ASP A 295 -4.21 -11.47 -27.34
N ALA A 296 -4.94 -11.79 -26.26
CA ALA A 296 -6.38 -12.02 -26.24
C ALA A 296 -7.20 -10.73 -26.12
N VAL A 297 -6.57 -9.56 -25.93
CA VAL A 297 -7.26 -8.29 -25.63
C VAL A 297 -6.82 -7.14 -26.55
N ARG A 298 -7.52 -5.99 -26.46
CA ARG A 298 -7.13 -4.70 -27.07
C ARG A 298 -7.63 -3.51 -26.23
N PRO A 299 -6.76 -2.59 -25.77
CA PRO A 299 -5.32 -2.54 -26.00
C PRO A 299 -4.58 -3.70 -25.32
N ASN A 300 -3.42 -4.07 -25.89
CA ASN A 300 -2.49 -5.02 -25.29
C ASN A 300 -1.36 -4.27 -24.55
N LEU A 301 -0.59 -4.98 -23.73
CA LEU A 301 0.55 -4.40 -23.01
C LEU A 301 1.70 -4.10 -24.00
N GLY A 302 2.25 -2.89 -23.91
CA GLY A 302 3.43 -2.49 -24.67
C GLY A 302 4.69 -3.28 -24.25
N GLU A 303 5.72 -3.31 -25.11
CA GLU A 303 6.94 -4.10 -24.84
C GLU A 303 7.63 -3.72 -23.53
N GLY A 304 7.64 -2.44 -23.14
CA GLY A 304 8.20 -2.01 -21.85
C GLY A 304 7.51 -2.65 -20.64
N ALA A 305 6.18 -2.70 -20.64
CA ALA A 305 5.41 -3.37 -19.59
C ALA A 305 5.64 -4.90 -19.59
N LYS A 306 5.70 -5.52 -20.77
CA LYS A 306 6.00 -6.95 -20.90
C LYS A 306 7.42 -7.28 -20.44
N ALA A 307 8.40 -6.43 -20.71
CA ALA A 307 9.77 -6.56 -20.22
C ALA A 307 9.87 -6.39 -18.70
N ALA A 308 9.18 -5.39 -18.13
CA ALA A 308 9.11 -5.18 -16.69
C ALA A 308 8.50 -6.40 -15.97
N ILE A 309 7.39 -6.95 -16.48
CA ILE A 309 6.78 -8.17 -15.93
C ILE A 309 7.75 -9.35 -16.00
N ARG A 310 8.44 -9.56 -17.13
CA ARG A 310 9.44 -10.63 -17.31
C ARG A 310 10.63 -10.51 -16.36
N ALA A 311 11.04 -9.30 -15.98
CA ALA A 311 12.14 -9.08 -15.05
C ALA A 311 11.83 -9.50 -13.60
N THR A 312 10.59 -9.89 -13.28
CA THR A 312 10.18 -10.27 -11.91
C THR A 312 10.31 -11.76 -11.58
N PHE A 313 10.66 -12.62 -12.55
CA PHE A 313 10.70 -14.07 -12.41
C PHE A 313 11.88 -14.76 -13.10
#